data_AF-A0A6N7VB14-F1
#
_entry.id   AF-A0A6N7VB14-F1
#
_cell.length_a   1.000
_cell.length_b   1.000
_cell.length_c   1.000
_cell.angle_alpha   90.00
_cell.angle_beta   90.00
_cell.angle_gamma   90.00
#
_symmetry.space_group_name_H-M   'P 1'
#
loop_
_entity.id
_entity.type
_entity.pdbx_description
1 polymer ?
#
loop_
_entity_poly.entity_id
_entity_poly.type
_entity_poly.pdbx_seq_one_letter_code
_entity_poly.pdbx_strand_id
1 'polypeptide(L)' 'MSIHTETPAATSAAPATSLAATLGARLADASRRAQGLATAVNDPAVLAELRGLCATPRPMRAPVAEKREGPAP' A
#
# COMPACT_ATOMS: atom_id res chain seq x y z
N MET A 1 20.18 -41.38 6.37
CA MET A 1 20.17 -40.01 5.79
C MET A 1 18.92 -39.32 6.30
N SER A 2 19.05 -38.51 7.35
CA SER A 2 17.91 -37.84 7.99
C SER A 2 17.66 -36.49 7.30
N ILE A 3 16.44 -36.31 6.79
CA ILE A 3 15.96 -35.04 6.24
C ILE A 3 15.49 -34.16 7.39
N HIS A 4 16.25 -33.12 7.73
CA HIS A 4 15.76 -32.08 8.63
C HIS A 4 14.99 -31.06 7.80
N THR A 5 13.66 -31.23 7.77
CA THR A 5 12.76 -30.18 7.27
C THR A 5 12.71 -29.09 8.34
N GLU A 6 13.61 -28.12 8.24
CA GLU A 6 13.55 -26.91 9.04
C GLU A 6 12.42 -26.04 8.50
N THR A 7 11.23 -26.18 9.09
CA THR A 7 10.15 -25.20 8.94
C THR A 7 10.66 -23.91 9.57
N PRO A 8 10.86 -22.81 8.82
CA PRO A 8 11.17 -21.55 9.47
C PRO A 8 9.96 -21.20 10.33
N ALA A 9 10.16 -21.17 11.64
CA ALA A 9 9.20 -20.59 12.57
C ALA A 9 9.10 -19.11 12.21
N ALA A 10 8.23 -18.79 11.26
CA ALA A 10 7.75 -17.45 11.05
C ALA A 10 7.09 -17.07 12.37
N THR A 11 7.82 -16.31 13.21
CA THR A 11 7.20 -15.47 14.23
C THR A 11 6.35 -14.45 13.48
N SER A 12 5.20 -14.91 13.01
CA SER A 12 4.09 -14.09 12.58
C SER A 12 3.58 -13.47 13.86
N ALA A 13 4.22 -12.38 14.27
CA ALA A 13 3.53 -11.38 15.05
C ALA A 13 2.37 -10.93 14.15
N ALA A 14 1.23 -11.60 14.29
CA ALA A 14 0.01 -11.19 13.62
C ALA A 14 -0.13 -9.71 13.96
N PRO A 15 -0.04 -8.78 12.97
CA PRO A 15 -0.26 -7.39 13.27
C PRO A 15 -1.65 -7.36 13.89
N ALA A 16 -1.74 -6.81 15.10
CA ALA A 16 -2.98 -6.77 15.86
C ALA A 16 -4.08 -6.41 14.87
N THR A 17 -4.99 -7.34 14.62
CA THR A 17 -6.21 -7.04 13.86
C THR A 17 -6.90 -6.02 14.74
N SER A 18 -6.58 -4.75 14.51
CA SER A 18 -7.11 -3.66 15.31
C SER A 18 -8.61 -3.85 15.23
N LEU A 19 -9.24 -4.16 16.36
CA LEU A 19 -10.67 -4.45 16.41
C LEU A 19 -11.48 -3.22 15.95
N ALA A 20 -10.82 -2.05 15.88
CA ALA A 20 -11.27 -0.80 15.30
C ALA A 20 -11.11 -0.69 13.77
N ALA A 21 -10.44 -1.62 13.10
CA ALA A 21 -10.27 -1.60 11.65
C ALA A 21 -11.59 -1.95 10.95
N THR A 22 -11.96 -1.19 9.92
CA THR A 22 -13.17 -1.46 9.12
C THR A 22 -13.12 -2.85 8.47
N LEU A 23 -14.27 -3.41 8.10
CA LEU A 23 -14.33 -4.72 7.41
C LEU A 23 -13.44 -4.74 6.15
N GLY A 24 -13.43 -3.66 5.37
CA GLY A 24 -12.58 -3.53 4.19
C GLY A 24 -11.09 -3.59 4.52
N ALA A 25 -10.65 -2.95 5.61
CA ALA A 25 -9.26 -3.01 6.06
C ALA A 25 -8.86 -4.44 6.45
N ARG A 26 -9.75 -5.19 7.11
CA ARG A 26 -9.51 -6.59 7.46
C ARG A 26 -9.44 -7.50 6.22
N LEU A 27 -10.33 -7.28 5.24
CA LEU A 27 -10.33 -8.05 3.99
C LEU A 27 -9.06 -7.81 3.17
N ALA A 28 -8.64 -6.54 3.06
CA ALA A 28 -7.41 -6.19 2.36
C ALA A 28 -6.18 -6.82 3.04
N ASP A 29 -6.15 -6.86 4.37
CA ASP A 29 -5.06 -7.50 5.11
C ASP A 29 -5.04 -9.03 4.93
N ALA A 30 -6.22 -9.67 5.02
CA ALA A 30 -6.35 -11.10 4.74
C ALA A 30 -5.91 -11.46 3.31
N SER A 31 -6.28 -10.63 2.32
CA SER A 31 -5.87 -10.82 0.93
C SER A 31 -4.35 -10.73 0.74
N ARG A 32 -3.70 -9.73 1.35
CA ARG A 32 -2.24 -9.61 1.32
C ARG A 32 -1.55 -10.82 1.93
N ARG A 33 -2.02 -11.28 3.09
CA ARG A 33 -1.46 -12.48 3.75
C ARG A 33 -1.62 -13.72 2.89
N ALA A 34 -2.78 -13.91 2.25
CA ALA A 34 -3.01 -15.03 1.34
C ALA A 34 -2.07 -15.01 0.12
N GLN A 35 -1.63 -13.82 -0.30
CA GLN A 35 -0.66 -13.62 -1.38
C GLN A 35 0.81 -13.63 -0.89
N GLY A 36 1.05 -13.84 0.40
CA GLY A 36 2.40 -13.80 0.98
C GLY A 36 3.03 -12.40 1.02
N LEU A 37 2.23 -11.34 0.85
CA LEU A 37 2.71 -9.97 0.87
C LEU A 37 2.86 -9.47 2.31
N ALA A 38 3.98 -8.81 2.60
CA ALA A 38 4.21 -8.16 3.88
C ALA A 38 3.14 -7.09 4.15
N THR A 39 2.70 -7.00 5.40
CA THR A 39 1.69 -6.03 5.86
C THR A 39 2.28 -4.65 6.13
N ALA A 40 3.60 -4.53 6.20
CA ALA A 40 4.34 -3.30 6.46
C ALA A 40 5.65 -3.26 5.66
N VAL A 41 6.07 -2.05 5.30
CA VAL A 41 7.39 -1.76 4.73
C VAL A 41 8.34 -1.47 5.89
N ASN A 42 9.34 -2.32 6.11
CA ASN A 42 10.29 -2.18 7.23
C ASN A 42 11.62 -1.53 6.83
N ASP A 43 11.90 -1.40 5.52
CA ASP A 43 13.13 -0.78 5.04
C ASP A 43 13.08 0.75 5.24
N PRO A 44 14.02 1.34 6.02
CA PRO A 44 14.01 2.77 6.30
C PRO A 44 14.25 3.63 5.05
N ALA A 45 15.01 3.15 4.06
CA ALA A 45 15.24 3.87 2.81
C ALA A 45 13.94 3.94 1.99
N VAL A 46 13.22 2.82 1.89
CA VAL A 46 11.92 2.77 1.19
C VAL A 46 10.88 3.63 1.92
N LEU A 47 10.85 3.62 3.25
CA LEU A 47 9.97 4.51 4.01
C LEU A 47 10.31 5.99 3.79
N ALA A 48 11.59 6.35 3.72
CA ALA A 48 12.01 7.73 3.43
C ALA A 48 11.56 8.17 2.04
N GLU A 49 11.71 7.31 1.02
CA GLU A 49 11.24 7.57 -0.33
C GLU A 49 9.71 7.73 -0.40
N LEU A 50 8.96 6.79 0.19
CA LEU A 50 7.50 6.86 0.24
C LEU A 50 7.01 8.13 0.93
N ARG A 51 7.66 8.52 2.03
CA ARG A 51 7.36 9.80 2.70
C ARG A 51 7.65 10.98 1.80
N GLY A 52 8.75 10.95 1.04
CA GLY A 52 9.06 11.97 0.03
C GLY A 52 7.94 12.09 -1.01
N LEU A 53 7.49 10.97 -1.58
CA LEU A 53 6.40 10.93 -2.56
C LEU A 53 5.07 11.45 -1.99
N CYS A 54 4.76 11.13 -0.73
CA CYS A 54 3.56 11.63 -0.08
C CYS A 54 3.65 13.12 0.27
N ALA A 55 4.85 13.62 0.58
CA ALA A 55 5.09 15.01 0.94
C ALA A 55 5.24 15.92 -0.28
N THR A 56 5.60 15.39 -1.46
CA THR A 56 5.68 16.19 -2.68
C THR A 56 4.28 16.72 -3.05
N PRO A 57 4.10 18.05 -3.15
CA PRO A 57 2.86 18.63 -3.65
C PRO A 57 2.58 18.05 -5.03
N ARG A 58 1.41 17.43 -5.19
CA ARG A 58 1.00 16.90 -6.48
C ARG A 58 0.99 18.07 -7.47
N PRO A 59 1.70 18.00 -8.61
CA PRO A 59 1.62 19.04 -9.60
C PRO A 59 0.17 19.11 -10.06
N MET A 60 -0.52 20.19 -9.67
CA MET A 60 -1.85 20.50 -10.12
C MET A 60 -1.72 20.71 -11.62
N ARG A 61 -2.18 19.73 -12.42
CA ARG A 61 -2.32 19.95 -13.86
C ARG A 61 -3.15 21.22 -14.00
N ALA A 62 -2.57 22.24 -14.65
CA ALA A 62 -3.30 23.45 -14.98
C ALA A 62 -4.62 23.04 -15.64
N PRO A 63 -5.76 23.69 -15.31
CA PRO A 63 -7.00 23.41 -16.00
C PRO A 63 -6.74 23.65 -17.49
N VAL A 64 -6.80 22.57 -18.28
CA VAL A 64 -6.85 22.68 -19.73
C VAL A 64 -8.17 23.37 -19.99
N ALA A 65 -8.12 24.69 -20.20
CA ALA A 65 -9.25 25.46 -20.66
C ALA A 65 -9.59 24.90 -22.06
N GLU A 66 -10.55 23.98 -22.10
CA GLU A 66 -11.20 23.57 -23.34
C GLU A 66 -11.96 24.81 -23.82
N LYS A 67 -11.30 25.62 -24.65
CA LYS A 67 -11.90 26.76 -25.33
C LYS A 67 -12.94 26.19 -26.30
N ARG A 68 -14.17 25.97 -25.82
CA ARG A 68 -15.31 25.69 -26.69
C ARG A 68 -15.63 26.96 -27.45
N GLU A 69 -15.08 27.05 -28.65
CA GLU A 69 -15.45 28.04 -29.65
C GLU A 69 -16.88 27.66 -30.10
N GLY A 70 -17.88 28.26 -29.46
CA GLY A 70 -19.26 28.18 -29.93
C GLY A 70 -19.41 28.98 -31.23
N PRO A 71 -20.17 28.49 -32.23
CA PRO A 71 -20.37 29.25 -33.45
C PRO A 71 -21.14 30.53 -33.16
N ALA A 72 -20.62 31.64 -33.68
CA ALA A 72 -21.17 32.99 -33.59
C ALA A 72 -22.44 33.13 -34.48
N PRO A 73 -23.25 34.20 -34.30
CA PRO A 73 -24.70 34.24 -34.56
C PRO A 73 -25.12 34.08 -36.02
#